data_AF-A0A7V9MAI4-F1
#
_entry.id   AF-A0A7V9MAI4-F1
#
_cell.length_a   1.000
_cell.length_b   1.000
_cell.length_c   1.000
_cell.angle_alpha   90.00
_cell.angle_beta   90.00
_cell.angle_gamma   90.00
#
_symmetry.space_group_name_H-M   'P 1'
#
loop_
_entity.id
_entity.type
_entity.pdbx_description
1 polymer ?
#
loop_
_entity_poly.entity_id
_entity_poly.type
_entity_poly.pdbx_seq_one_letter_code
_entity_poly.pdbx_strand_id
1 'polypeptide(L)'
;MAVGACAVFAASAAIGSSAFDRKANTPQVAGDPTSDTTAVFPTNKQNEPTIAVNPLNSSFLIAGANDEQRQPPCGPGPVRGNVPASDCSFFPGVGTSGIYTSADGGGTWTNRGLLDDQASWQASDFVSDGDPVIVYGPKPGANGVFSYSNGVRAYYATLTSYKPGRSPYPRNKAPELLAVSFSD
;
A
#
# COMPACT_ATOMS: atom_id res chain seq x y z
N MET A 1 5.50 -68.06 15.63
CA MET A 1 5.92 -67.08 14.60
C MET A 1 4.82 -66.04 14.50
N ALA A 2 5.03 -64.86 15.10
CA ALA A 2 4.07 -63.76 15.04
C ALA A 2 4.43 -62.90 13.83
N VAL A 3 3.51 -62.81 12.86
CA VAL A 3 3.66 -61.95 11.68
C VAL A 3 3.25 -60.55 12.11
N GLY A 4 4.23 -59.67 12.30
CA GLY A 4 3.99 -58.25 12.57
C GLY A 4 3.48 -57.57 11.30
N ALA A 5 2.21 -57.15 11.30
CA ALA A 5 1.66 -56.31 10.25
C ALA A 5 2.27 -54.90 10.38
N CYS A 6 3.17 -54.57 9.45
CA CYS A 6 3.70 -53.22 9.31
C CYS A 6 2.58 -52.33 8.73
N ALA A 7 1.95 -51.52 9.57
CA ALA A 7 0.97 -50.54 9.11
C ALA A 7 1.71 -49.42 8.36
N VAL A 8 1.64 -49.46 7.03
CA VAL A 8 2.06 -48.34 6.20
C VAL A 8 1.05 -47.22 6.41
N PHE A 9 1.39 -46.24 7.24
CA PHE A 9 0.68 -44.97 7.22
C PHE A 9 0.94 -44.33 5.86
N ALA A 10 -0.03 -44.44 4.96
CA ALA A 10 -0.08 -43.58 3.80
C ALA A 10 -0.21 -42.15 4.35
N ALA A 11 0.90 -41.40 4.32
CA ALA A 11 0.84 -39.96 4.45
C ALA A 11 -0.04 -39.49 3.30
N SER A 12 -1.31 -39.23 3.59
CA SER A 12 -2.15 -38.43 2.70
C SER A 12 -1.39 -37.14 2.53
N ALA A 13 -0.74 -36.99 1.37
CA ALA A 13 -0.25 -35.72 0.92
C ALA A 13 -1.47 -34.82 0.94
N ALA A 14 -1.61 -34.01 1.98
CA ALA A 14 -2.40 -32.82 1.91
C ALA A 14 -1.73 -32.02 0.79
N ILE A 15 -2.24 -32.20 -0.43
CA ILE A 15 -2.04 -31.25 -1.50
C ILE A 15 -2.76 -30.02 -0.98
N GLY A 16 -2.06 -29.24 -0.15
CA GLY A 16 -2.50 -27.93 0.24
C GLY A 16 -2.72 -27.20 -1.07
N SER A 17 -3.97 -26.90 -1.37
CA SER A 17 -4.33 -26.02 -2.48
C SER A 17 -3.70 -24.66 -2.17
N SER A 18 -2.44 -24.47 -2.55
CA SER A 18 -1.77 -23.19 -2.51
C SER A 18 -2.26 -22.37 -3.70
N ALA A 19 -3.52 -21.95 -3.63
CA ALA A 19 -4.10 -21.00 -4.56
C ALA A 19 -4.88 -19.99 -3.74
N PHE A 20 -4.17 -19.03 -3.18
CA PHE A 20 -4.77 -17.83 -2.61
C PHE A 20 -4.28 -16.62 -3.41
N ASP A 21 -4.80 -16.48 -4.62
CA ASP A 21 -4.88 -15.18 -5.30
C ASP A 21 -5.89 -14.32 -4.51
N ARG A 22 -5.48 -13.83 -3.34
CA ARG A 22 -6.30 -12.98 -2.47
C ARG A 22 -5.95 -11.54 -2.77
N LYS A 23 -6.86 -10.87 -3.47
CA LYS A 23 -6.70 -9.48 -3.90
C LYS A 23 -6.90 -8.55 -2.72
N ALA A 24 -5.84 -7.82 -2.35
CA ALA A 24 -5.91 -6.82 -1.30
C ALA A 24 -6.62 -5.55 -1.79
N ASN A 25 -6.39 -5.19 -3.04
CA ASN A 25 -7.03 -4.08 -3.73
C ASN A 25 -8.17 -4.57 -4.64
N THR A 26 -9.12 -3.67 -4.93
CA THR A 26 -10.16 -3.90 -5.93
C THR A 26 -9.97 -2.86 -7.02
N PRO A 27 -9.23 -3.19 -8.10
CA PRO A 27 -8.92 -2.17 -9.07
C PRO A 27 -10.17 -1.55 -9.70
N GLN A 28 -10.25 -0.21 -9.74
CA GLN A 28 -11.37 0.51 -10.34
C GLN A 28 -11.38 0.41 -11.87
N VAL A 29 -10.22 0.13 -12.48
CA VAL A 29 -10.06 -0.06 -13.92
C VAL A 29 -9.46 -1.46 -14.16
N ALA A 30 -10.10 -2.23 -15.03
CA ALA A 30 -9.58 -3.53 -15.47
C ALA A 30 -8.43 -3.30 -16.45
N GLY A 31 -7.38 -4.11 -16.38
CA GLY A 31 -6.30 -4.08 -17.37
C GLY A 31 -6.85 -4.38 -18.77
N ASP A 32 -6.52 -3.53 -19.74
CA ASP A 32 -6.83 -3.76 -21.15
C ASP A 32 -5.66 -4.55 -21.80
N PRO A 33 -5.88 -5.78 -22.31
CA PRO A 33 -4.83 -6.54 -22.99
C PRO A 33 -4.38 -5.93 -24.33
N THR A 34 -5.11 -4.95 -24.87
CA THR A 34 -4.73 -4.15 -26.07
C THR A 34 -4.09 -2.79 -25.71
N SER A 35 -3.78 -2.61 -24.43
CA SER A 35 -3.12 -1.43 -23.82
C SER A 35 -1.89 -0.94 -24.59
N ASP A 36 -1.14 -1.81 -25.26
CA ASP A 36 0.00 -1.44 -26.10
C ASP A 36 -0.36 -0.56 -27.30
N THR A 37 -1.66 -0.43 -27.62
CA THR A 37 -2.19 0.42 -28.70
C THR A 37 -3.27 1.41 -28.25
N THR A 38 -3.83 1.24 -27.05
CA THR A 38 -4.97 2.03 -26.52
C THR A 38 -4.73 2.68 -25.15
N ALA A 39 -3.64 2.37 -24.45
CA ALA A 39 -3.56 2.67 -23.02
C ALA A 39 -3.51 4.16 -22.67
N VAL A 40 -4.28 4.45 -21.63
CA VAL A 40 -4.28 5.70 -20.87
C VAL A 40 -4.18 5.28 -19.40
N PHE A 41 -3.02 5.45 -18.78
CA PHE A 41 -2.75 4.96 -17.42
C PHE A 41 -3.31 5.91 -16.33
N PRO A 42 -3.48 5.46 -15.08
CA PRO A 42 -4.79 5.60 -14.46
C PRO A 42 -4.79 6.53 -13.23
N THR A 43 -5.92 6.87 -12.61
CA THR A 43 -7.19 6.14 -12.37
C THR A 43 -7.01 4.68 -11.95
N ASN A 44 -6.26 4.45 -10.87
CA ASN A 44 -6.11 3.14 -10.23
C ASN A 44 -5.13 2.13 -10.89
N LYS A 45 -3.86 2.52 -11.14
CA LYS A 45 -2.74 1.56 -11.31
C LYS A 45 -2.02 1.35 -9.99
N GLN A 46 -1.50 0.14 -9.81
CA GLN A 46 -0.66 -0.22 -8.66
C GLN A 46 0.70 -0.75 -9.11
N ASN A 47 1.76 -0.38 -8.38
CA ASN A 47 3.10 -0.98 -8.47
C ASN A 47 3.79 -0.92 -7.11
N GLU A 48 4.98 -1.51 -7.03
CA GLU A 48 5.90 -1.39 -5.88
C GLU A 48 5.24 -1.76 -4.53
N PRO A 49 4.70 -2.99 -4.44
CA PRO A 49 4.00 -3.41 -3.24
C PRO A 49 4.95 -3.66 -2.06
N THR A 50 4.43 -3.48 -0.85
CA THR A 50 5.08 -3.80 0.42
C THR A 50 4.09 -4.48 1.37
N ILE A 51 4.59 -5.22 2.35
CA ILE A 51 3.79 -5.92 3.36
C ILE A 51 4.57 -6.10 4.65
N ALA A 52 3.90 -5.97 5.78
CA ALA A 52 4.43 -6.26 7.10
C ALA A 52 3.45 -7.11 7.90
N VAL A 53 3.99 -8.09 8.63
CA VAL A 53 3.24 -8.96 9.54
C VAL A 53 3.50 -8.51 10.97
N ASN A 54 2.44 -8.36 11.76
CA ASN A 54 2.56 -7.98 13.15
C ASN A 54 3.28 -9.08 13.96
N PRO A 55 4.42 -8.78 14.62
CA PRO A 55 5.23 -9.76 15.33
C PRO A 55 4.60 -10.26 16.65
N LEU A 56 3.60 -9.56 17.19
CA LEU A 56 2.89 -9.97 18.40
C LEU A 56 1.59 -10.75 18.11
N ASN A 57 1.04 -10.60 16.91
CA ASN A 57 -0.12 -11.36 16.45
C ASN A 57 -0.14 -11.41 14.93
N SER A 58 0.26 -12.55 14.36
CA SER A 58 0.38 -12.75 12.90
C SER A 58 -0.95 -12.72 12.14
N SER A 59 -2.09 -12.60 12.83
CA SER A 59 -3.38 -12.37 12.18
C SER A 59 -3.49 -10.94 11.62
N PHE A 60 -2.73 -9.99 12.17
CA PHE A 60 -2.73 -8.60 11.72
C PHE A 60 -1.60 -8.33 10.74
N LEU A 61 -1.98 -7.93 9.52
CA LEU A 61 -1.05 -7.54 8.47
C LEU A 61 -1.42 -6.15 7.96
N ILE A 62 -0.41 -5.43 7.49
CA ILE A 62 -0.57 -4.19 6.74
C ILE A 62 0.24 -4.31 5.45
N ALA A 63 -0.33 -3.85 4.35
CA ALA A 63 0.33 -3.79 3.05
C ALA A 63 0.12 -2.40 2.45
N GLY A 64 0.98 -2.06 1.51
CA GLY A 64 0.90 -0.82 0.74
C GLY A 64 1.36 -1.04 -0.68
N ALA A 65 1.03 -0.09 -1.54
CA ALA A 65 1.53 -0.01 -2.90
C ALA A 65 1.53 1.46 -3.33
N ASN A 66 2.31 1.77 -4.34
CA ASN A 66 2.00 2.93 -5.17
C ASN A 66 0.62 2.65 -5.74
N ASP A 67 -0.33 3.52 -5.45
CA ASP A 67 -1.75 3.31 -5.69
C ASP A 67 -2.41 4.57 -6.22
N GLU A 68 -2.69 4.54 -7.50
CA GLU A 68 -3.22 5.68 -8.23
C GLU A 68 -4.75 5.72 -8.18
N GLN A 69 -5.40 5.07 -7.19
CA GLN A 69 -6.87 4.94 -7.07
C GLN A 69 -7.67 6.25 -7.14
N ARG A 70 -7.02 7.41 -6.93
CA ARG A 70 -7.64 8.73 -7.05
C ARG A 70 -7.03 9.62 -8.13
N GLN A 71 -5.97 9.18 -8.80
CA GLN A 71 -5.40 9.93 -9.92
C GLN A 71 -6.45 10.02 -11.03
N PRO A 72 -6.60 11.18 -11.69
CA PRO A 72 -7.49 11.28 -12.84
C PRO A 72 -6.89 10.53 -14.05
N PRO A 73 -7.71 10.14 -15.04
CA PRO A 73 -7.22 9.55 -16.29
C PRO A 73 -6.15 10.43 -16.95
N CYS A 74 -5.17 9.84 -17.63
CA CYS A 74 -4.28 10.64 -18.48
C CYS A 74 -5.04 11.34 -19.61
N GLY A 75 -4.36 12.31 -20.23
CA GLY A 75 -4.86 12.97 -21.43
C GLY A 75 -5.85 14.08 -21.15
N PRO A 76 -6.40 14.69 -22.21
CA PRO A 76 -7.31 15.83 -22.07
C PRO A 76 -8.63 15.40 -21.42
N GLY A 77 -9.26 16.31 -20.68
CA GLY A 77 -10.54 16.03 -20.05
C GLY A 77 -10.95 17.08 -19.02
N PRO A 78 -12.08 16.87 -18.32
CA PRO A 78 -12.61 17.84 -17.35
C PRO A 78 -11.65 18.19 -16.20
N VAL A 79 -10.74 17.27 -15.85
CA VAL A 79 -9.78 17.45 -14.75
C VAL A 79 -8.45 18.03 -15.22
N ARG A 80 -7.88 17.52 -16.33
CA ARG A 80 -6.56 17.94 -16.86
C ARG A 80 -6.64 19.09 -17.88
N GLY A 81 -7.83 19.39 -18.40
CA GLY A 81 -8.03 20.41 -19.43
C GLY A 81 -7.52 19.98 -20.80
N ASN A 82 -6.96 20.92 -21.57
CA ASN A 82 -6.43 20.66 -22.91
C ASN A 82 -4.93 20.33 -22.85
N VAL A 83 -4.62 19.06 -22.57
CA VAL A 83 -3.26 18.51 -22.53
C VAL A 83 -3.07 17.44 -23.62
N PRO A 84 -1.83 17.10 -24.00
CA PRO A 84 -1.59 15.96 -24.89
C PRO A 84 -2.21 14.67 -24.34
N ALA A 85 -2.69 13.79 -25.22
CA ALA A 85 -3.28 12.50 -24.83
C ALA A 85 -2.34 11.64 -23.97
N SER A 86 -1.03 11.83 -24.10
CA SER A 86 0.00 11.14 -23.35
C SER A 86 0.30 11.76 -21.96
N ASP A 87 -0.36 12.84 -21.54
CA ASP A 87 -0.10 13.45 -20.23
C ASP A 87 -0.66 12.60 -19.08
N CYS A 88 0.23 11.85 -18.47
CA CYS A 88 0.00 10.98 -17.31
C CYS A 88 0.67 11.50 -16.04
N SER A 89 1.01 12.79 -15.96
CA SER A 89 1.64 13.36 -14.77
C SER A 89 0.77 13.15 -13.52
N PHE A 90 1.40 12.90 -12.35
CA PHE A 90 0.65 12.86 -11.10
C PHE A 90 -0.08 14.19 -10.88
N PHE A 91 -1.37 14.10 -10.56
CA PHE A 91 -2.19 15.28 -10.43
C PHE A 91 -1.90 15.98 -9.10
N PRO A 92 -1.65 17.31 -9.10
CA PRO A 92 -1.26 18.02 -7.89
C PRO A 92 -2.25 17.82 -6.74
N GLY A 93 -1.75 17.46 -5.56
CA GLY A 93 -2.56 17.27 -4.36
C GLY A 93 -3.36 15.97 -4.33
N VAL A 94 -3.14 15.05 -5.27
CA VAL A 94 -3.70 13.70 -5.24
C VAL A 94 -2.58 12.73 -4.88
N GLY A 95 -2.71 12.06 -3.74
CA GLY A 95 -1.70 11.11 -3.29
C GLY A 95 -1.72 9.77 -4.01
N THR A 96 -0.68 8.98 -3.78
CA THR A 96 -0.43 7.70 -4.46
C THR A 96 0.10 6.61 -3.54
N SER A 97 -0.01 6.72 -2.21
CA SER A 97 0.37 5.62 -1.30
C SER A 97 -0.87 4.95 -0.71
N GLY A 98 -1.19 3.74 -1.19
CA GLY A 98 -2.35 2.97 -0.74
C GLY A 98 -2.11 2.19 0.55
N ILE A 99 -3.14 2.01 1.37
CA ILE A 99 -3.07 1.22 2.62
C ILE A 99 -4.07 0.06 2.58
N TYR A 100 -3.59 -1.13 2.91
CA TYR A 100 -4.38 -2.35 2.97
C TYR A 100 -4.12 -3.06 4.30
N THR A 101 -5.16 -3.60 4.95
CA THR A 101 -4.99 -4.35 6.20
C THR A 101 -5.71 -5.67 6.19
N SER A 102 -5.15 -6.67 6.86
CA SER A 102 -5.81 -7.95 7.17
C SER A 102 -5.85 -8.18 8.67
N ALA A 103 -6.89 -8.87 9.13
CA ALA A 103 -7.09 -9.26 10.54
C ALA A 103 -7.26 -10.78 10.74
N ASP A 104 -7.07 -11.57 9.68
CA ASP A 104 -7.23 -13.03 9.65
C ASP A 104 -6.03 -13.72 8.99
N GLY A 105 -4.84 -13.12 9.07
CA GLY A 105 -3.60 -13.72 8.58
C GLY A 105 -3.40 -13.63 7.07
N GLY A 106 -4.01 -12.63 6.43
CA GLY A 106 -3.96 -12.45 4.97
C GLY A 106 -5.07 -13.20 4.22
N GLY A 107 -6.06 -13.75 4.94
CA GLY A 107 -7.27 -14.29 4.35
C GLY A 107 -8.05 -13.18 3.66
N THR A 108 -8.61 -12.25 4.41
CA THR A 108 -9.36 -11.11 3.88
C THR A 108 -8.57 -9.82 4.07
N TRP A 109 -8.79 -8.88 3.14
CA TRP A 109 -8.13 -7.60 3.11
C TRP A 109 -9.15 -6.46 3.04
N THR A 110 -8.83 -5.38 3.73
CA THR A 110 -9.61 -4.13 3.73
C THR A 110 -8.77 -3.03 3.09
N ASN A 111 -9.27 -2.40 2.03
CA ASN A 111 -8.71 -1.15 1.51
C ASN A 111 -9.02 -0.02 2.50
N ARG A 112 -7.98 0.64 3.01
CA ARG A 112 -8.06 1.75 3.97
C ARG A 112 -7.97 3.13 3.32
N GLY A 113 -7.96 3.17 2.00
CA GLY A 113 -7.78 4.38 1.21
C GLY A 113 -6.30 4.68 0.97
N LEU A 114 -6.05 5.93 0.61
CA LEU A 114 -4.69 6.46 0.53
C LEU A 114 -4.19 6.85 1.91
N LEU A 115 -2.89 6.97 2.04
CA LEU A 115 -2.24 7.54 3.22
C LEU A 115 -2.72 8.98 3.47
N ASP A 116 -3.02 9.73 2.41
CA ASP A 116 -3.58 11.09 2.44
C ASP A 116 -5.01 11.16 3.01
N ASP A 117 -5.72 10.03 3.09
CA ASP A 117 -7.03 9.95 3.72
C ASP A 117 -6.95 9.93 5.25
N GLN A 118 -5.76 9.67 5.82
CA GLN A 118 -5.60 9.58 7.27
C GLN A 118 -5.53 10.98 7.88
N ALA A 119 -6.16 11.19 9.05
CA ALA A 119 -6.30 12.51 9.66
C ALA A 119 -4.96 13.25 9.87
N SER A 120 -3.89 12.53 10.25
CA SER A 120 -2.55 13.10 10.41
C SER A 120 -1.96 13.61 9.10
N TRP A 121 -2.23 12.91 8.00
CA TRP A 121 -1.80 13.30 6.66
C TRP A 121 -2.68 14.40 6.07
N GLN A 122 -3.98 14.42 6.35
CA GLN A 122 -4.84 15.54 5.97
C GLN A 122 -4.35 16.85 6.59
N ALA A 123 -3.94 16.80 7.86
CA ALA A 123 -3.43 17.94 8.61
C ALA A 123 -1.98 18.34 8.27
N SER A 124 -1.22 17.49 7.56
CA SER A 124 0.17 17.78 7.18
C SER A 124 0.27 18.73 5.97
N ASP A 125 1.47 19.22 5.68
CA ASP A 125 1.76 19.96 4.45
C ASP A 125 2.09 19.05 3.25
N PHE A 126 2.00 17.73 3.43
CA PHE A 126 2.54 16.72 2.52
C PHE A 126 1.45 15.95 1.77
N VAL A 127 1.75 15.55 0.54
CA VAL A 127 0.97 14.61 -0.28
C VAL A 127 1.84 13.39 -0.62
N SER A 128 1.31 12.17 -0.47
CA SER A 128 2.11 10.97 -0.73
C SER A 128 2.37 10.76 -2.22
N ASP A 129 3.62 10.45 -2.59
CA ASP A 129 4.05 10.25 -3.98
C ASP A 129 4.36 8.77 -4.31
N GLY A 130 4.48 7.91 -3.30
CA GLY A 130 4.62 6.47 -3.48
C GLY A 130 5.75 5.85 -2.66
N ASP A 131 6.28 4.76 -3.18
CA ASP A 131 7.31 3.84 -2.72
C ASP A 131 7.15 3.47 -1.25
N PRO A 132 6.03 2.81 -0.90
CA PRO A 132 5.76 2.51 0.48
C PRO A 132 6.71 1.45 1.02
N VAL A 133 7.21 1.69 2.23
CA VAL A 133 7.94 0.71 3.02
C VAL A 133 7.28 0.63 4.38
N ILE A 134 6.85 -0.57 4.75
CA ILE A 134 6.13 -0.79 6.01
C ILE A 134 6.89 -1.77 6.89
N VAL A 135 7.03 -1.44 8.17
CA VAL A 135 7.54 -2.34 9.19
C VAL A 135 6.68 -2.27 10.45
N TYR A 136 6.59 -3.37 11.19
CA TYR A 136 6.12 -3.33 12.57
C TYR A 136 7.30 -3.19 13.53
N GLY A 137 7.18 -2.30 14.50
CA GLY A 137 8.20 -2.12 15.54
C GLY A 137 7.59 -1.85 16.91
N PRO A 138 8.41 -1.88 17.97
CA PRO A 138 7.95 -1.67 19.33
C PRO A 138 7.29 -0.30 19.50
N LYS A 139 6.33 -0.20 20.41
CA LYS A 139 5.79 1.10 20.86
C LYS A 139 6.68 1.72 21.94
N PRO A 140 6.85 3.05 21.95
CA PRO A 140 7.35 3.76 23.12
C PRO A 140 6.31 3.70 24.23
N GLY A 141 6.77 3.46 25.46
CA GLY A 141 5.94 3.62 26.66
C GLY A 141 5.77 5.09 27.02
N ALA A 142 5.05 5.38 28.12
CA ALA A 142 4.89 6.75 28.63
C ALA A 142 6.22 7.44 28.97
N ASN A 143 7.28 6.66 29.23
CA ASN A 143 8.64 7.13 29.47
C ASN A 143 9.49 7.28 28.19
N GLY A 144 8.90 7.07 27.00
CA GLY A 144 9.60 7.14 25.71
C GLY A 144 10.43 5.91 25.35
N VAL A 145 10.55 4.90 26.23
CA VAL A 145 11.34 3.71 25.97
C VAL A 145 10.59 2.76 25.04
N PHE A 146 11.21 2.39 23.92
CA PHE A 146 10.67 1.44 22.96
C PHE A 146 10.81 0.00 23.46
N SER A 147 9.70 -0.72 23.55
CA SER A 147 9.68 -2.15 23.88
C SER A 147 8.45 -2.83 23.29
N TYR A 148 8.58 -4.10 22.87
CA TYR A 148 7.43 -4.91 22.45
C TYR A 148 6.45 -5.18 23.60
N SER A 149 6.90 -5.09 24.86
CA SER A 149 6.01 -5.16 26.02
C SER A 149 5.02 -3.98 26.10
N ASN A 150 5.32 -2.86 25.44
CA ASN A 150 4.42 -1.71 25.33
C ASN A 150 3.44 -1.86 24.16
N GLY A 151 3.49 -2.99 23.45
CA GLY A 151 2.78 -3.23 22.21
C GLY A 151 3.63 -2.93 20.97
N VAL A 152 2.96 -2.95 19.81
CA VAL A 152 3.59 -2.81 18.50
C VAL A 152 2.81 -1.83 17.62
N ARG A 153 3.51 -1.01 16.85
CA ARG A 153 2.94 -0.08 15.87
C ARG A 153 3.49 -0.37 14.49
N ALA A 154 2.71 -0.06 13.46
CA ALA A 154 3.24 -0.02 12.09
C ALA A 154 3.93 1.33 11.86
N TYR A 155 5.06 1.32 11.18
CA TYR A 155 5.71 2.49 10.60
C TYR A 155 5.54 2.42 9.09
N TYR A 156 5.07 3.50 8.49
CA TYR A 156 4.86 3.62 7.06
C TYR A 156 5.77 4.73 6.54
N ALA A 157 6.80 4.34 5.80
CA ALA A 157 7.65 5.27 5.06
C ALA A 157 7.17 5.38 3.61
N THR A 158 7.30 6.56 3.02
CA THR A 158 6.84 6.86 1.67
C THR A 158 7.62 8.06 1.12
N LEU A 159 7.74 8.13 -0.20
CA LEU A 159 8.10 9.37 -0.89
C LEU A 159 6.93 10.34 -0.83
N THR A 160 7.23 11.64 -0.76
CA THR A 160 6.22 12.68 -0.62
C THR A 160 6.68 14.00 -1.21
N SER A 161 5.72 14.80 -1.65
CA SER A 161 5.90 16.19 -2.03
C SER A 161 5.04 17.11 -1.18
N TYR A 162 5.21 18.42 -1.35
CA TYR A 162 4.34 19.39 -0.68
C TYR A 162 3.00 19.51 -1.40
N LYS A 163 1.93 19.63 -0.61
CA LYS A 163 0.61 20.01 -1.12
C LYS A 163 0.68 21.34 -1.89
N PRO A 164 -0.22 21.57 -2.87
CA PRO A 164 -0.30 22.83 -3.59
C PRO A 164 -0.29 24.05 -2.66
N GLY A 165 0.63 24.98 -2.90
CA GLY A 165 0.78 26.20 -2.09
C GLY A 165 1.47 26.04 -0.74
N ARG A 166 1.93 24.83 -0.37
CA ARG A 166 2.63 24.56 0.90
C ARG A 166 4.16 24.48 0.78
N SER A 167 4.68 24.34 -0.44
CA SER A 167 6.12 24.23 -0.65
C SER A 167 6.87 25.48 -0.17
N PRO A 168 7.89 25.34 0.71
CA PRO A 168 8.77 26.44 1.08
C PRO A 168 9.83 26.73 0.01
N TYR A 169 9.89 25.93 -1.05
CA TYR A 169 10.87 26.06 -2.13
C TYR A 169 10.39 27.04 -3.22
N PRO A 170 11.32 27.70 -3.93
CA PRO A 170 10.97 28.47 -5.13
C PRO A 170 10.22 27.62 -6.16
N ARG A 171 9.36 28.26 -6.98
CA ARG A 171 8.47 27.57 -7.95
C ARG A 171 9.17 26.63 -8.93
N ASN A 172 10.48 26.78 -9.16
CA ASN A 172 11.28 25.94 -10.04
C ASN A 172 12.05 24.82 -9.30
N LYS A 173 11.73 24.56 -8.03
CA LYS A 173 12.30 23.48 -7.22
C LYS A 173 11.16 22.69 -6.58
N ALA A 174 11.15 21.39 -6.82
CA ALA A 174 10.24 20.45 -6.20
C ALA A 174 11.06 19.25 -5.70
N PRO A 175 11.54 19.26 -4.44
CA PRO A 175 12.16 18.08 -3.89
C PRO A 175 11.10 17.03 -3.63
N GLU A 176 11.48 15.79 -3.88
CA GLU A 176 10.83 14.64 -3.28
C GLU A 176 11.48 14.39 -1.91
N LEU A 177 10.65 14.10 -0.92
CA LEU A 177 11.05 13.93 0.47
C LEU A 177 10.72 12.51 0.94
N LEU A 178 11.42 12.05 1.97
CA LEU A 178 11.04 10.86 2.71
C LEU A 178 10.18 11.27 3.91
N ALA A 179 8.95 10.78 3.97
CA ALA A 179 8.10 10.90 5.15
C ALA A 179 7.95 9.54 5.85
N VAL A 180 7.82 9.58 7.18
CA VAL A 180 7.53 8.41 8.01
C VAL A 180 6.36 8.75 8.92
N SER A 181 5.35 7.90 8.91
CA SER A 181 4.19 7.98 9.81
C SER A 181 4.00 6.67 10.56
N PHE A 182 3.17 6.67 11.60
CA PHE A 182 2.90 5.48 12.40
C PHE A 182 1.42 5.37 12.81
N SER A 183 1.01 4.16 13.20
CA SER A 183 -0.40 3.77 13.33
C SER A 183 -1.12 4.17 14.63
N ASP A 184 -0.50 4.91 15.55
CA ASP A 184 -1.07 5.29 16.85
C ASP A 184 -0.68 6.69 17.32
#